data_AF-A0A836TDL3-F1
#
_entry.id   AF-A0A836TDL3-F1
#
_cell.length_a   1.000
_cell.length_b   1.000
_cell.length_c   1.000
_cell.angle_alpha   90.00
_cell.angle_beta   90.00
_cell.angle_gamma   90.00
#
_symmetry.space_group_name_H-M   'P 1'
#
loop_
_entity.id
_entity.type
_entity.pdbx_description
1 polymer ?
#
loop_
_entity_poly.entity_id
_entity_poly.type
_entity_poly.pdbx_seq_one_letter_code
_entity_poly.pdbx_strand_id
1 'polypeptide(L)'
;MTVKLKNVIEAVAKEKNVPENVIEKALIDGIKTAVSKEFGYKGNVRVIFDKENDELKVFLRKKVTPFIENPKRDISLEEAKKIDPSAEIGKFIDVPLSLEDLGRIALNAAKDVISKKVSRVEKNILYKEYKELEGSVISGIVRRFEGNDIIVDLGRIEAVLPEEEQIKKEKYKIGDRVRALILKVIKDGKYNVYEKGRLKRVIRGESPLIILSRTHPDFLKKLIEIEVPEIQEREIKIKAVAREPGER
;
A
#
# COMPACT_ATOMS: atom_id res chain seq x y z
N MET A 1 -14.92 -24.06 -17.54
CA MET A 1 -13.45 -23.93 -17.54
C MET A 1 -13.03 -23.48 -16.15
N THR A 2 -12.68 -24.43 -15.28
CA THR A 2 -12.34 -24.16 -13.87
C THR A 2 -10.98 -23.48 -13.86
N VAL A 3 -10.95 -22.18 -13.61
CA VAL A 3 -9.70 -21.42 -13.51
C VAL A 3 -8.93 -22.00 -12.32
N LYS A 4 -7.80 -22.65 -12.59
CA LYS A 4 -6.96 -23.21 -11.53
C LYS A 4 -6.34 -22.07 -10.73
N LEU A 5 -6.73 -21.93 -9.47
CA LEU A 5 -6.34 -20.81 -8.60
C LEU A 5 -4.84 -20.84 -8.33
N LYS A 6 -4.25 -22.03 -8.19
CA LYS A 6 -2.81 -22.24 -8.05
C LYS A 6 -1.99 -21.59 -9.16
N ASN A 7 -2.38 -21.80 -10.43
CA ASN A 7 -1.65 -21.25 -11.57
C ASN A 7 -1.73 -19.71 -11.60
N VAL A 8 -2.85 -19.14 -11.16
CA VAL A 8 -3.02 -17.68 -11.05
C VAL A 8 -2.14 -17.12 -9.92
N ILE A 9 -2.09 -17.79 -8.78
CA ILE A 9 -1.23 -17.39 -7.65
C ILE A 9 0.24 -17.45 -8.04
N GLU A 10 0.68 -18.54 -8.70
CA GLU A 10 2.07 -18.70 -9.17
C GLU A 10 2.44 -17.67 -10.26
N ALA A 11 1.56 -17.42 -11.22
CA ALA A 11 1.79 -16.43 -12.27
C ALA A 11 1.94 -15.02 -11.67
N VAL A 12 1.03 -14.62 -10.77
CA VAL A 12 1.08 -13.31 -10.12
C VAL A 12 2.28 -13.21 -9.17
N ALA A 13 2.65 -14.29 -8.46
CA ALA A 13 3.83 -14.33 -7.62
C ALA A 13 5.11 -14.06 -8.41
N LYS A 14 5.26 -14.72 -9.58
CA LYS A 14 6.40 -14.56 -10.47
C LYS A 14 6.43 -13.18 -11.12
N GLU A 15 5.30 -12.72 -11.66
CA GLU A 15 5.22 -11.42 -12.36
C GLU A 15 5.52 -10.25 -11.42
N LYS A 16 5.07 -10.33 -10.16
CA LYS A 16 5.19 -9.24 -9.18
C LYS A 16 6.34 -9.40 -8.19
N ASN A 17 7.14 -10.47 -8.33
CA ASN A 17 8.27 -10.80 -7.46
C ASN A 17 7.89 -10.80 -5.96
N VAL A 18 6.74 -11.40 -5.64
CA VAL A 18 6.22 -11.50 -4.26
C VAL A 18 6.16 -12.98 -3.86
N PRO A 19 6.59 -13.37 -2.65
CA PRO A 19 6.53 -14.76 -2.21
C PRO A 19 5.08 -15.28 -2.19
N GLU A 20 4.89 -16.49 -2.71
CA GLU A 20 3.58 -17.15 -2.87
C GLU A 20 2.76 -17.19 -1.58
N ASN A 21 3.41 -17.47 -0.45
CA ASN A 21 2.78 -17.50 0.88
C ASN A 21 2.11 -16.16 1.27
N VAL A 22 2.61 -15.03 0.77
CA VAL A 22 2.02 -13.70 1.05
C VAL A 22 0.78 -13.47 0.21
N ILE A 23 0.77 -13.99 -1.02
CA ILE A 23 -0.38 -13.92 -1.94
C ILE A 23 -1.49 -14.85 -1.47
N GLU A 24 -1.15 -16.06 -1.06
CA GLU A 24 -2.11 -17.02 -0.49
C GLU A 24 -2.81 -16.46 0.75
N LYS A 25 -2.05 -15.95 1.73
CA LYS A 25 -2.64 -15.31 2.92
C LYS A 25 -3.53 -14.14 2.54
N ALA A 26 -3.12 -13.34 1.56
CA ALA A 26 -3.93 -12.22 1.09
C ALA A 26 -5.22 -12.66 0.41
N LEU A 27 -5.18 -13.73 -0.39
CA LEU A 27 -6.36 -14.31 -1.00
C LEU A 27 -7.37 -14.76 0.06
N ILE A 28 -6.90 -15.50 1.07
CA ILE A 28 -7.70 -15.98 2.21
C ILE A 28 -8.33 -14.79 2.95
N ASP A 29 -7.52 -13.79 3.33
CA ASP A 29 -7.98 -12.57 4.02
C ASP A 29 -8.99 -11.78 3.16
N GLY A 30 -8.79 -11.79 1.85
CA GLY A 30 -9.61 -11.06 0.89
C GLY A 30 -10.99 -11.65 0.73
N ILE A 31 -11.05 -12.96 0.49
CA ILE A 31 -12.30 -13.69 0.40
C ILE A 31 -13.03 -13.62 1.74
N LYS A 32 -12.32 -13.78 2.86
CA LYS A 32 -12.90 -13.61 4.20
C LYS A 32 -13.58 -12.24 4.34
N THR A 33 -12.92 -11.16 3.92
CA THR A 33 -13.47 -9.80 3.98
C THR A 33 -14.69 -9.63 3.07
N ALA A 34 -14.66 -10.20 1.87
CA ALA A 34 -15.74 -10.11 0.90
C ALA A 34 -17.00 -10.82 1.37
N VAL A 35 -16.85 -12.08 1.79
CA VAL A 35 -17.93 -12.90 2.34
C VAL A 35 -18.49 -12.25 3.60
N SER A 36 -17.61 -11.75 4.48
CA SER A 36 -18.05 -10.99 5.66
C SER A 36 -18.92 -9.77 5.32
N LYS A 37 -18.62 -9.05 4.23
CA LYS A 37 -19.34 -7.84 3.81
C LYS A 37 -20.69 -8.16 3.20
N GLU A 38 -20.76 -9.15 2.33
CA GLU A 38 -21.98 -9.54 1.62
C GLU A 38 -23.00 -10.17 2.56
N PHE A 39 -22.52 -11.04 3.44
CA PHE A 39 -23.40 -11.77 4.35
C PHE A 39 -23.69 -10.98 5.65
N GLY A 40 -22.99 -9.86 5.90
CA GLY A 40 -23.17 -9.01 7.09
C GLY A 40 -22.55 -9.59 8.38
N TYR A 41 -21.55 -10.46 8.23
CA TYR A 41 -20.86 -11.13 9.35
C TYR A 41 -19.52 -10.46 9.61
N LYS A 42 -19.47 -9.57 10.60
CA LYS A 42 -18.19 -9.16 11.19
C LYS A 42 -17.61 -10.34 11.98
N GLY A 43 -16.72 -11.13 11.37
CA GLY A 43 -15.75 -11.96 12.11
C GLY A 43 -15.92 -13.48 12.08
N ASN A 44 -17.01 -14.04 11.55
CA ASN A 44 -17.33 -15.47 11.67
C ASN A 44 -17.17 -16.28 10.38
N VAL A 45 -16.26 -15.88 9.50
CA VAL A 45 -15.96 -16.60 8.25
C VAL A 45 -14.58 -17.22 8.34
N ARG A 46 -14.49 -18.52 8.08
CA ARG A 46 -13.23 -19.26 7.97
C ARG A 46 -13.05 -19.71 6.53
N VAL A 47 -11.95 -19.31 5.91
CA VAL A 47 -11.60 -19.69 4.54
C VAL A 47 -10.35 -20.56 4.61
N ILE A 48 -10.41 -21.73 3.97
CA ILE A 48 -9.31 -22.67 3.86
C ILE A 48 -9.05 -22.88 2.36
N PHE A 49 -7.82 -22.69 1.93
CA PHE A 49 -7.40 -23.01 0.57
C PHE A 49 -6.55 -24.27 0.61
N ASP A 50 -7.00 -25.32 -0.06
CA ASP A 50 -6.27 -26.57 -0.21
C ASP A 50 -5.38 -26.49 -1.46
N LYS A 51 -4.06 -26.42 -1.25
CA LYS A 51 -3.07 -26.29 -2.33
C LYS A 51 -2.93 -27.54 -3.20
N GLU A 52 -3.25 -28.71 -2.67
CA GLU A 52 -3.09 -29.97 -3.39
C GLU A 52 -4.26 -30.20 -4.33
N ASN A 53 -5.47 -29.90 -3.85
CA ASN A 53 -6.71 -30.09 -4.61
C ASN A 53 -7.14 -28.83 -5.39
N ASP A 54 -6.48 -27.68 -5.18
CA ASP A 54 -6.84 -26.38 -5.75
C ASP A 54 -8.28 -25.96 -5.40
N GLU A 55 -8.75 -26.40 -4.23
CA GLU A 55 -10.10 -26.17 -3.74
C GLU A 55 -10.14 -25.09 -2.65
N LEU A 56 -11.07 -24.16 -2.80
CA LEU A 56 -11.33 -23.15 -1.78
C LEU A 56 -12.56 -23.53 -0.98
N LYS A 57 -12.39 -23.79 0.31
CA LYS A 57 -13.48 -24.15 1.23
C LYS A 57 -13.78 -22.97 2.14
N VAL A 58 -15.01 -22.48 2.10
CA VAL A 58 -15.49 -21.41 2.96
C VAL A 58 -16.46 -21.99 3.98
N PHE A 59 -16.26 -21.63 5.24
CA PHE A 59 -17.12 -22.02 6.35
C PHE A 59 -17.68 -20.79 7.04
N LEU A 60 -18.97 -20.82 7.33
CA LEU A 60 -19.68 -19.84 8.12
C LEU A 60 -19.90 -20.38 9.52
N ARG A 61 -19.38 -19.68 10.52
CA ARG A 61 -19.55 -20.07 11.91
C ARG A 61 -20.94 -19.62 12.41
N LYS A 62 -21.85 -20.58 12.60
CA LYS A 62 -23.21 -20.36 13.09
C LYS A 62 -23.37 -20.85 14.52
N LYS A 63 -24.24 -20.20 15.30
CA LYS A 63 -24.59 -20.61 16.67
C LYS A 63 -25.73 -21.60 16.62
N VAL A 64 -25.59 -22.72 17.32
CA VAL A 64 -26.67 -23.71 17.45
C VAL A 64 -27.67 -23.21 18.48
N THR A 65 -28.91 -22.98 18.06
CA THR A 65 -29.99 -22.48 18.93
C THR A 65 -31.32 -23.15 18.57
N PRO A 66 -32.20 -23.42 19.55
CA PRO A 66 -33.54 -23.93 19.28
C PRO A 66 -34.45 -22.88 18.62
N PHE A 67 -34.18 -21.59 18.82
CA PHE A 67 -34.93 -20.50 18.21
C PHE A 67 -34.03 -19.72 17.26
N ILE A 68 -34.39 -19.71 15.97
CA ILE A 68 -33.67 -18.98 14.93
C ILE A 68 -34.12 -17.52 14.97
N GLU A 69 -33.33 -16.65 15.59
CA GLU A 69 -33.59 -15.20 15.56
C GLU A 69 -33.04 -14.60 14.27
N ASN A 70 -31.93 -15.15 13.77
CA ASN A 70 -31.30 -14.71 12.55
C ASN A 70 -30.85 -15.92 11.70
N PRO A 71 -31.56 -16.26 10.61
CA PRO A 71 -31.23 -17.42 9.73
C PRO A 71 -29.80 -17.43 9.19
N LYS A 72 -29.16 -16.25 9.20
CA LYS A 72 -27.75 -16.10 8.90
C LYS A 72 -26.90 -16.63 10.06
N ARG A 73 -27.06 -16.12 11.28
CA ARG A 73 -26.17 -16.43 12.41
C ARG A 73 -26.52 -17.71 13.17
N ASP A 74 -27.75 -18.16 13.02
CA ASP A 74 -28.32 -19.24 13.80
C ASP A 74 -28.57 -20.47 12.93
N ILE A 75 -28.44 -21.63 13.55
CA ILE A 75 -28.78 -22.92 12.94
C ILE A 75 -29.53 -23.77 13.97
N SER A 76 -30.55 -24.48 13.50
CA SER A 76 -31.31 -25.40 14.34
C SER A 76 -30.44 -26.59 14.79
N LEU A 77 -30.78 -27.21 15.91
CA LEU A 77 -30.06 -28.41 16.38
C LEU A 77 -30.15 -29.56 15.37
N GLU A 78 -31.28 -29.69 14.67
CA GLU A 78 -31.49 -30.73 13.66
C GLU A 78 -30.59 -30.54 12.44
N GLU A 79 -30.49 -29.32 11.91
CA GLU A 79 -29.58 -29.02 10.80
C GLU A 79 -28.12 -29.06 11.24
N ALA A 80 -27.81 -28.63 12.46
CA ALA A 80 -26.47 -28.71 13.01
C ALA A 80 -25.98 -30.15 13.12
N LYS A 81 -26.83 -31.08 13.59
CA LYS A 81 -26.52 -32.51 13.69
C LYS A 81 -26.34 -33.21 12.35
N LYS A 82 -26.94 -32.71 11.26
CA LYS A 82 -26.70 -33.23 9.90
C LYS A 82 -25.28 -32.92 9.39
N ILE A 83 -24.69 -31.83 9.88
CA ILE A 83 -23.34 -31.39 9.48
C ILE A 83 -22.29 -31.97 10.43
N ASP A 84 -22.54 -31.86 11.74
CA ASP A 84 -21.68 -32.39 12.78
C ASP A 84 -22.53 -33.14 13.82
N PRO A 85 -22.43 -34.48 13.90
CA PRO A 85 -23.18 -35.29 14.86
C PRO A 85 -22.94 -34.91 16.33
N SER A 86 -21.82 -34.23 16.63
CA SER A 86 -21.46 -33.76 17.98
C SER A 86 -22.02 -32.37 18.34
N ALA A 87 -22.85 -31.78 17.47
CA ALA A 87 -23.42 -30.46 17.69
C ALA A 87 -24.34 -30.40 18.92
N GLU A 88 -24.10 -29.41 19.79
CA GLU A 88 -24.89 -29.13 20.99
C GLU A 88 -25.41 -27.68 20.98
N ILE A 89 -26.55 -27.46 21.62
CA ILE A 89 -27.15 -26.13 21.78
C ILE A 89 -26.18 -25.21 22.53
N GLY A 90 -26.02 -23.98 22.03
CA GLY A 90 -25.14 -22.97 22.60
C GLY A 90 -23.71 -23.00 22.07
N LYS A 91 -23.30 -24.06 21.36
CA LYS A 91 -21.99 -24.11 20.68
C LYS A 91 -22.05 -23.49 19.29
N PHE A 92 -20.88 -23.21 18.73
CA PHE A 92 -20.74 -22.74 17.35
C PHE A 92 -20.26 -23.87 16.46
N ILE A 93 -20.84 -24.00 15.27
CA ILE A 93 -20.43 -24.96 14.26
C ILE A 93 -20.05 -24.25 12.96
N ASP A 94 -19.13 -24.86 12.21
CA ASP A 94 -18.64 -24.36 10.92
C ASP A 94 -19.49 -24.99 9.80
N VAL A 95 -20.39 -24.21 9.22
CA VAL A 95 -21.27 -24.65 8.12
C VAL A 95 -20.57 -24.40 6.79
N PRO A 96 -20.36 -25.42 5.93
CA PRO A 96 -19.74 -25.22 4.63
C PRO A 96 -20.65 -24.36 3.74
N LEU A 97 -20.07 -23.37 3.07
CA LEU A 97 -20.72 -22.54 2.08
C LEU A 97 -20.28 -23.00 0.69
N SER A 98 -21.24 -23.24 -0.21
CA SER A 98 -20.91 -23.65 -1.58
C SER A 98 -20.20 -22.52 -2.33
N LEU A 99 -19.19 -22.87 -3.13
CA LEU A 99 -18.52 -21.93 -4.03
C LEU A 99 -19.46 -21.39 -5.13
N GLU A 100 -20.52 -22.12 -5.46
CA GLU A 100 -21.54 -21.68 -6.42
C GLU A 100 -22.30 -20.46 -5.89
N ASP A 101 -22.60 -20.42 -4.59
CA ASP A 101 -23.22 -19.28 -3.91
C ASP A 101 -22.28 -18.06 -3.87
N LEU A 102 -20.97 -18.30 -3.90
CA LEU A 102 -19.92 -17.28 -3.92
C LEU A 102 -19.67 -16.72 -5.33
N GLY A 103 -20.06 -17.45 -6.37
CA GLY A 103 -20.17 -17.02 -7.77
C GLY A 103 -19.07 -16.08 -8.26
N ARG A 104 -19.48 -14.96 -8.87
CA ARG A 104 -18.59 -13.89 -9.38
C ARG A 104 -17.99 -13.02 -8.27
N ILE A 105 -18.58 -13.03 -7.09
CA ILE A 105 -18.24 -12.09 -6.01
C ILE A 105 -16.92 -12.50 -5.35
N ALA A 106 -16.73 -13.79 -5.09
CA ALA A 106 -15.46 -14.31 -4.61
C ALA A 106 -14.32 -14.06 -5.62
N LEU A 107 -14.59 -14.21 -6.92
CA LEU A 107 -13.60 -13.96 -7.97
C LEU A 107 -13.18 -12.49 -8.02
N ASN A 108 -14.14 -11.57 -8.03
CA ASN A 108 -13.86 -10.12 -8.06
C ASN A 108 -13.15 -9.66 -6.79
N ALA A 109 -13.58 -10.17 -5.63
CA ALA A 109 -12.95 -9.82 -4.37
C ALA A 109 -11.54 -10.40 -4.21
N ALA A 110 -11.31 -11.63 -4.67
CA ALA A 110 -9.97 -12.21 -4.76
C ALA A 110 -9.05 -11.32 -5.61
N LYS A 111 -9.54 -10.88 -6.77
CA LYS A 111 -8.80 -9.99 -7.68
C LYS A 111 -8.46 -8.65 -7.01
N ASP A 112 -9.42 -8.03 -6.35
CA ASP A 112 -9.24 -6.78 -5.62
C ASP A 112 -8.23 -6.91 -4.48
N VAL A 113 -8.26 -8.01 -3.75
CA VAL A 113 -7.40 -8.19 -2.57
C VAL A 113 -5.99 -8.56 -2.99
N ILE A 114 -5.84 -9.40 -4.03
CA ILE A 114 -4.54 -9.66 -4.64
C ILE A 114 -3.94 -8.33 -5.13
N SER A 115 -4.70 -7.54 -5.90
CA SER A 115 -4.24 -6.24 -6.41
C SER A 115 -3.83 -5.29 -5.28
N LYS A 116 -4.64 -5.16 -4.22
CA LYS A 116 -4.31 -4.35 -3.04
C LYS A 116 -3.07 -4.86 -2.30
N LYS A 117 -2.89 -6.18 -2.17
CA LYS A 117 -1.73 -6.76 -1.50
C LYS A 117 -0.46 -6.52 -2.30
N VAL A 118 -0.51 -6.78 -3.61
CA VAL A 118 0.59 -6.51 -4.55
C VAL A 118 0.98 -5.05 -4.47
N SER A 119 0.02 -4.13 -4.63
CA SER A 119 0.26 -2.69 -4.52
C SER A 119 0.88 -2.33 -3.16
N ARG A 120 0.43 -2.94 -2.05
CA ARG A 120 1.02 -2.70 -0.72
C ARG A 120 2.47 -3.19 -0.61
N VAL A 121 2.81 -4.31 -1.25
CA VAL A 121 4.19 -4.83 -1.28
C VAL A 121 5.05 -3.89 -2.13
N GLU A 122 4.62 -3.54 -3.34
CA GLU A 122 5.29 -2.56 -4.21
C GLU A 122 5.56 -1.25 -3.46
N LYS A 123 4.54 -0.70 -2.79
CA LYS A 123 4.66 0.53 -1.98
C LYS A 123 5.67 0.40 -0.84
N ASN A 124 5.74 -0.75 -0.18
CA ASN A 124 6.74 -0.98 0.88
C ASN A 124 8.16 -1.09 0.32
N ILE A 125 8.34 -1.68 -0.87
CA ILE A 125 9.64 -1.77 -1.54
C ILE A 125 10.11 -0.37 -1.92
N LEU A 126 9.27 0.40 -2.62
CA LEU A 126 9.56 1.78 -3.00
C LEU A 126 9.86 2.63 -1.75
N TYR A 127 9.08 2.48 -0.68
CA TYR A 127 9.33 3.20 0.57
C TYR A 127 10.74 2.94 1.10
N LYS A 128 11.18 1.67 1.17
CA LYS A 128 12.50 1.33 1.67
C LYS A 128 13.61 1.89 0.79
N GLU A 129 13.47 1.70 -0.53
CA GLU A 129 14.44 2.18 -1.52
C GLU A 129 14.65 3.70 -1.43
N TYR A 130 13.58 4.49 -1.45
CA TYR A 130 13.69 5.94 -1.35
C TYR A 130 14.03 6.42 0.06
N LYS A 131 13.70 5.67 1.11
CA LYS A 131 14.06 5.98 2.49
C LYS A 131 15.58 5.95 2.69
N GLU A 132 16.29 5.04 2.03
CA GLU A 132 17.76 4.99 2.04
C GLU A 132 18.38 6.17 1.28
N LEU A 133 17.65 6.75 0.32
CA LEU A 133 18.07 7.90 -0.47
C LEU A 133 17.69 9.26 0.16
N GLU A 134 17.08 9.29 1.35
CA GLU A 134 16.82 10.56 2.05
C GLU A 134 18.11 11.38 2.22
N GLY A 135 18.03 12.69 1.93
CA GLY A 135 19.20 13.58 1.93
C GLY A 135 20.07 13.49 0.67
N SER A 136 19.68 12.69 -0.33
CA SER A 136 20.34 12.66 -1.64
C SER A 136 19.61 13.55 -2.65
N VAL A 137 20.34 14.00 -3.69
CA VAL A 137 19.75 14.77 -4.79
C VAL A 137 19.28 13.81 -5.87
N ILE A 138 18.01 13.94 -6.26
CA ILE A 138 17.40 13.19 -7.34
C ILE A 138 16.95 14.10 -8.47
N SER A 139 16.90 13.58 -9.69
CA SER A 139 16.32 14.25 -10.85
C SER A 139 14.98 13.64 -11.21
N GLY A 140 14.01 14.47 -11.58
CA GLY A 140 12.71 14.05 -12.08
C GLY A 140 12.16 15.03 -13.11
N ILE A 141 10.95 14.76 -13.59
CA ILE A 141 10.26 15.58 -14.59
C ILE A 141 9.00 16.17 -13.97
N VAL A 142 8.77 17.47 -14.14
CA VAL A 142 7.54 18.12 -13.69
C VAL A 142 6.37 17.57 -14.47
N ARG A 143 5.45 16.88 -13.78
CA ARG A 143 4.31 16.20 -14.39
C ARG A 143 3.06 17.06 -14.38
N ARG A 144 2.78 17.70 -13.25
CA ARG A 144 1.64 18.60 -13.07
C ARG A 144 1.85 19.52 -11.87
N PHE A 145 0.93 20.47 -11.72
CA PHE A 145 0.85 21.36 -10.56
C PHE A 145 -0.43 21.03 -9.78
N GLU A 146 -0.32 20.92 -8.46
CA GLU A 146 -1.45 20.75 -7.55
C GLU A 146 -1.52 21.99 -6.65
N GLY A 147 -2.33 22.97 -7.06
CA GLY A 147 -2.26 24.32 -6.48
C GLY A 147 -0.89 24.94 -6.75
N ASN A 148 -0.17 25.29 -5.69
CA ASN A 148 1.21 25.81 -5.77
C ASN A 148 2.28 24.71 -5.64
N ASP A 149 1.89 23.46 -5.38
CA ASP A 149 2.82 22.36 -5.28
C ASP A 149 3.15 21.78 -6.65
N ILE A 150 4.39 21.35 -6.82
CA ILE A 150 4.86 20.76 -8.06
C ILE A 150 4.92 19.24 -7.87
N ILE A 151 4.20 18.52 -8.72
CA ILE A 151 4.27 17.05 -8.76
C ILE A 151 5.34 16.64 -9.77
N VAL A 152 6.34 15.92 -9.28
CA VAL A 152 7.52 15.51 -10.02
C VAL A 152 7.50 14.00 -10.22
N ASP A 153 7.60 13.55 -11.46
CA ASP A 153 7.73 12.15 -11.82
C ASP A 153 9.19 11.70 -11.69
N LEU A 154 9.43 10.68 -10.85
CA LEU A 154 10.74 10.04 -10.67
C LEU A 154 10.86 8.74 -11.50
N GLY A 155 9.91 8.48 -12.40
CA GLY A 155 9.83 7.31 -13.27
C GLY A 155 9.04 6.16 -12.67
N ARG A 156 9.32 5.79 -11.41
CA ARG A 156 8.61 4.71 -10.69
C ARG A 156 7.55 5.20 -9.72
N ILE A 157 7.67 6.45 -9.27
CA ILE A 157 6.80 7.07 -8.27
C ILE A 157 6.75 8.58 -8.47
N GLU A 158 5.63 9.19 -8.09
CA GLU A 158 5.51 10.64 -8.02
C GLU A 158 6.02 11.18 -6.68
N ALA A 159 6.67 12.35 -6.73
CA ALA A 159 7.12 13.09 -5.58
C ALA A 159 6.52 14.49 -5.59
N VAL A 160 6.44 15.12 -4.42
CA VAL A 160 5.90 16.46 -4.25
C VAL A 160 7.02 17.41 -3.90
N LEU A 161 7.15 18.51 -4.62
CA LEU A 161 7.98 19.65 -4.26
C LEU A 161 7.04 20.77 -3.75
N PRO A 162 6.86 20.91 -2.42
CA PRO A 162 5.95 21.88 -1.83
C PRO A 162 6.35 23.32 -2.12
N GLU A 163 5.38 24.23 -2.18
CA GLU A 163 5.63 25.67 -2.34
C GLU A 163 6.68 26.22 -1.36
N GLU A 164 6.66 25.79 -0.10
CA GLU A 164 7.60 26.23 0.92
C GLU A 164 9.04 25.79 0.66
N GLU A 165 9.21 24.71 -0.10
CA GLU A 165 10.50 24.10 -0.41
C GLU A 165 10.99 24.45 -1.83
N GLN A 166 10.24 25.30 -2.54
CA GLN A 166 10.57 25.84 -3.85
C GLN A 166 11.38 27.13 -3.74
N ILE A 167 12.24 27.36 -4.73
CA ILE A 167 12.95 28.64 -4.87
C ILE A 167 12.03 29.59 -5.64
N LYS A 168 11.55 30.65 -4.98
CA LYS A 168 10.52 31.57 -5.53
C LYS A 168 10.86 32.20 -6.90
N LYS A 169 12.14 32.36 -7.21
CA LYS A 169 12.58 32.94 -8.49
C LYS A 169 12.60 31.92 -9.63
N GLU A 170 12.57 30.62 -9.32
CA GLU A 170 12.54 29.57 -10.32
C GLU A 170 11.11 29.33 -10.80
N LYS A 171 10.94 29.27 -12.12
CA LYS A 171 9.67 28.96 -12.75
C LYS A 171 9.80 27.66 -13.50
N TYR A 172 8.88 26.74 -13.21
CA TYR A 172 8.79 25.44 -13.87
C TYR A 172 7.58 25.39 -14.79
N LYS A 173 7.68 24.57 -15.83
CA LYS A 173 6.60 24.16 -16.71
C LYS A 173 6.48 22.64 -16.70
N ILE A 174 5.32 22.14 -17.12
CA ILE A 174 5.11 20.71 -17.34
C ILE A 174 6.12 20.22 -18.38
N GLY A 175 6.81 19.11 -18.08
CA GLY A 175 7.87 18.53 -18.90
C GLY A 175 9.28 18.99 -18.51
N ASP A 176 9.44 20.02 -17.69
CA ASP A 176 10.76 20.48 -17.28
C ASP A 176 11.44 19.46 -16.36
N ARG A 177 12.76 19.30 -16.53
CA ARG A 177 13.57 18.49 -15.63
C ARG A 177 13.91 19.31 -14.38
N VAL A 178 13.66 18.75 -13.21
CA VAL A 178 13.98 19.35 -11.92
C VAL A 178 14.88 18.42 -11.11
N ARG A 179 15.95 18.97 -10.55
CA ARG A 179 16.78 18.28 -9.54
C ARG A 179 16.34 18.75 -8.16
N ALA A 180 16.19 17.88 -7.18
CA ALA A 180 15.83 18.30 -5.83
C ALA A 180 16.40 17.34 -4.80
N LEU A 181 16.60 17.83 -3.58
CA LEU A 181 16.93 17.00 -2.43
C LEU A 181 15.70 16.20 -2.02
N ILE A 182 15.86 14.91 -1.72
CA ILE A 182 14.83 14.14 -1.01
C ILE A 182 14.85 14.60 0.45
N LEU A 183 13.92 15.49 0.82
CA LEU A 183 13.80 16.01 2.18
C LEU A 183 13.28 14.93 3.12
N LYS A 184 12.23 14.21 2.71
CA LYS A 184 11.59 13.18 3.55
C LYS A 184 10.79 12.18 2.72
N VAL A 185 10.78 10.93 3.15
CA VAL A 185 10.02 9.82 2.60
C VAL A 185 9.09 9.28 3.67
N ILE A 186 7.79 9.32 3.38
CA ILE A 186 6.72 9.10 4.35
C ILE A 186 5.87 7.93 3.89
N LYS A 187 5.62 6.99 4.80
CA LYS A 187 4.95 5.74 4.45
C LYS A 187 3.46 5.91 4.19
N ASP A 188 2.81 6.79 4.92
CA ASP A 188 1.36 6.89 5.09
C ASP A 188 0.70 8.02 4.28
N GLY A 189 1.45 8.62 3.35
CA GLY A 189 0.90 9.54 2.36
C GLY A 189 0.53 10.93 2.90
N LYS A 190 0.96 11.29 4.11
CA LYS A 190 0.62 12.56 4.77
C LYS A 190 1.85 13.27 5.30
N TYR A 191 2.07 14.51 4.89
CA TYR A 191 3.14 15.37 5.38
C TYR A 191 2.57 16.64 6.02
N ASN A 192 2.93 16.89 7.26
CA ASN A 192 2.53 18.09 7.99
C ASN A 192 3.55 19.19 7.77
N VAL A 193 3.11 20.32 7.22
CA VAL A 193 3.92 21.52 7.04
C VAL A 193 3.70 22.44 8.24
N TYR A 194 4.78 22.76 8.95
CA TYR A 194 4.76 23.65 10.10
C TYR A 194 5.42 24.97 9.75
N GLU A 195 4.83 26.08 10.22
CA GLU A 195 5.39 27.42 10.08
C GLU A 195 5.31 28.11 11.45
N LYS A 196 6.45 28.62 11.95
CA LYS A 196 6.55 29.25 13.29
C LYS A 196 5.95 28.38 14.42
N GLY A 197 6.17 27.07 14.35
CA GLY A 197 5.68 26.10 15.34
C GLY A 197 4.19 25.75 15.25
N ARG A 198 3.45 26.27 14.27
CA ARG A 198 2.03 25.98 14.05
C ARG A 198 1.84 25.15 12.79
N LEU A 199 0.89 24.21 12.82
CA LEU A 199 0.51 23.46 11.63
C LEU A 199 -0.11 24.42 10.62
N LYS A 200 0.55 24.61 9.48
CA LYS A 200 0.08 25.48 8.41
C LYS A 200 -0.89 24.72 7.50
N ARG A 201 -0.47 23.55 7.02
CA ARG A 201 -1.27 22.68 6.17
C ARG A 201 -0.75 21.24 6.17
N VAL A 202 -1.55 20.33 5.60
CA VAL A 202 -1.20 18.92 5.44
C VAL A 202 -1.20 18.58 3.96
N ILE A 203 -0.05 18.16 3.45
CA ILE A 203 0.10 17.63 2.10
C ILE A 203 -0.32 16.17 2.14
N ARG A 204 -1.20 15.79 1.22
CA ARG A 204 -1.67 14.42 1.05
C ARG A 204 -1.31 13.97 -0.35
N GLY A 205 -0.80 12.76 -0.47
CA GLY A 205 -0.47 12.17 -1.76
C GLY A 205 -0.50 10.66 -1.70
N GLU A 206 -0.10 10.03 -2.80
CA GLU A 206 0.00 8.59 -2.84
C GLU A 206 1.10 8.09 -1.89
N SER A 207 0.85 6.95 -1.24
CA SER A 207 1.83 6.27 -0.39
C SER A 207 2.74 5.39 -1.26
N PRO A 208 4.08 5.40 -1.05
CA PRO A 208 4.81 6.29 -0.15
C PRO A 208 4.94 7.71 -0.71
N LEU A 209 4.82 8.72 0.15
CA LEU A 209 4.91 10.13 -0.23
C LEU A 209 6.35 10.61 -0.08
N ILE A 210 6.92 11.10 -1.18
CA ILE A 210 8.27 11.67 -1.22
C ILE A 210 8.15 13.19 -1.27
N ILE A 211 8.75 13.86 -0.29
CA ILE A 211 8.84 15.31 -0.22
C ILE A 211 10.23 15.73 -0.69
N LEU A 212 10.23 16.59 -1.71
CA LEU A 212 11.42 17.18 -2.29
C LEU A 212 11.66 18.58 -1.71
N SER A 213 12.92 19.01 -1.74
CA SER A 213 13.31 20.37 -1.42
C SER A 213 14.41 20.90 -2.31
N ARG A 214 14.30 22.18 -2.67
CA ARG A 214 15.36 22.94 -3.35
C ARG A 214 15.93 24.05 -2.47
N THR A 215 15.25 24.41 -1.39
CA THR A 215 15.66 25.44 -0.43
C THR A 215 16.55 24.89 0.69
N HIS A 216 16.49 23.59 0.98
CA HIS A 216 17.27 22.98 2.06
C HIS A 216 18.80 23.22 1.90
N PRO A 217 19.54 23.53 2.97
CA PRO A 217 20.99 23.81 2.89
C PRO A 217 21.79 22.67 2.27
N ASP A 218 21.44 21.42 2.60
CA ASP A 218 22.14 20.24 2.06
C ASP A 218 21.96 20.06 0.56
N PHE A 219 20.94 20.67 -0.07
CA PHE A 219 20.76 20.59 -1.52
C PHE A 219 21.98 21.13 -2.27
N LEU A 220 22.48 22.31 -1.88
CA LEU A 220 23.65 22.92 -2.51
C LEU A 220 24.91 22.10 -2.24
N LYS A 221 25.08 21.66 -0.98
CA LYS A 221 26.22 20.81 -0.60
C LYS A 221 26.28 19.56 -1.47
N LYS A 222 25.15 18.86 -1.63
CA LYS A 222 25.03 17.66 -2.45
C LYS A 222 25.20 17.93 -3.94
N LEU A 223 24.75 19.07 -4.44
CA LEU A 223 25.02 19.46 -5.82
C LEU A 223 26.52 19.65 -6.08
N ILE A 224 27.22 20.33 -5.17
CA ILE A 224 28.67 20.51 -5.27
C ILE A 224 29.38 19.16 -5.18
N GLU A 225 28.97 18.27 -4.27
CA GLU A 225 29.50 16.89 -4.18
C GLU A 225 29.30 16.10 -5.48
N ILE A 226 28.29 16.39 -6.29
CA ILE A 226 28.09 15.70 -7.59
C ILE A 226 28.96 16.32 -8.68
N GLU A 227 29.22 17.63 -8.62
CA GLU A 227 29.99 18.35 -9.64
C GLU A 227 31.51 18.25 -9.43
N VAL A 228 31.95 18.06 -8.19
CA VAL A 228 33.37 18.06 -7.78
C VAL A 228 33.78 16.68 -7.24
N PRO A 229 34.39 15.81 -8.07
CA PRO A 229 34.78 14.45 -7.69
C PRO A 229 35.70 14.37 -6.46
N GLU A 230 36.58 15.35 -6.29
CA GLU A 230 37.57 15.42 -5.20
C GLU A 230 36.90 15.49 -3.82
N ILE A 231 35.66 16.01 -3.76
CA ILE A 231 34.86 16.03 -2.53
C ILE A 231 34.22 14.64 -2.28
N GLN A 232 33.87 13.90 -3.33
CA GLN A 232 33.37 12.52 -3.19
C GLN A 232 34.46 11.57 -2.70
N GLU A 233 35.68 11.73 -3.23
CA GLU A 233 36.87 10.97 -2.86
C GLU A 233 37.42 11.35 -1.47
N ARG A 234 36.80 12.36 -0.82
CA ARG A 234 37.13 12.89 0.50
C ARG A 234 38.52 13.55 0.58
N GLU A 235 39.10 13.92 -0.55
CA GLU A 235 40.33 14.71 -0.59
C GLU A 235 40.07 16.15 -0.08
N ILE A 236 38.87 16.67 -0.35
CA ILE A 236 38.44 18.01 0.05
C ILE A 236 37.16 17.92 0.90
N LYS A 237 37.09 18.67 2.00
CA LYS A 237 35.94 18.69 2.92
C LYS A 237 35.25 20.06 2.97
N ILE A 238 33.94 20.08 2.71
CA ILE A 238 33.11 21.27 2.89
C ILE A 238 32.95 21.55 4.40
N LYS A 239 33.57 22.62 4.90
CA LYS A 239 33.52 23.00 6.33
C LYS A 239 32.17 23.63 6.74
N ALA A 240 31.61 24.48 5.89
CA ALA A 240 30.32 25.14 6.12
C ALA A 240 29.71 25.59 4.78
N VAL A 241 28.38 25.71 4.74
CA VAL A 241 27.63 26.28 3.61
C VAL A 241 26.64 27.29 4.21
N ALA A 242 26.70 28.54 3.74
CA ALA A 242 25.69 29.56 4.00
C ALA A 242 24.95 29.83 2.70
N ARG A 243 23.61 29.87 2.75
CA ARG A 243 22.77 29.97 1.55
C ARG A 243 21.49 30.73 1.83
N GLU A 244 21.15 31.62 0.91
CA GLU A 244 19.84 32.27 0.76
C GLU A 244 19.20 31.74 -0.53
N PRO A 245 18.26 30.77 -0.45
CA PRO A 245 17.72 30.10 -1.64
C PRO A 245 17.11 31.07 -2.67
N GLY A 246 17.72 31.15 -3.85
CA GLY A 246 17.30 32.04 -4.93
C GLY A 246 17.93 33.43 -4.89
N GLU A 247 18.83 33.72 -3.96
CA GLU A 247 19.55 35.00 -3.90
C GLU A 247 21.07 34.78 -3.96
N ARG A 248 21.65 34.11 -2.96
CA ARG A 248 23.10 33.95 -2.80
C ARG A 248 23.51 32.61 -2.15
#